data_AF-A0A920AYR4-F1
#
_entry.id   AF-A0A920AYR4-F1
#
_cell.length_a   1.000
_cell.length_b   1.000
_cell.length_c   1.000
_cell.angle_alpha   90.00
_cell.angle_beta   90.00
_cell.angle_gamma   90.00
#
_symmetry.space_group_name_H-M   'P 1'
#
loop_
_entity.id
_entity.type
_entity.pdbx_description
1 polymer ?
#
loop_
_entity_poly.entity_id
_entity_poly.type
_entity_poly.pdbx_seq_one_letter_code
_entity_poly.pdbx_strand_id
1 'polypeptide(L)'
;MPRQSIDYLRLAEEEFIAAIDYVPPWQIINFGNIYFANGFFDEAYKSYKRAYDLFTEFKDNQEFLEFNKEQNFMAGQATSLNNLALIEIERKNFIQAEQFLEKHLKLEKRMTKVISPIRI
;
A
#
# COMPACT_ATOMS: atom_id res chain seq x y z
N MET A 1 6.22 10.88 22.21
CA MET A 1 5.50 9.61 22.00
C MET A 1 5.94 8.73 20.80
N PRO A 2 6.83 9.11 19.85
CA PRO A 2 7.16 8.25 18.69
C PRO A 2 7.63 6.83 19.02
N ARG A 3 8.28 6.63 20.18
CA ARG A 3 8.83 5.33 20.58
C ARG A 3 7.75 4.29 20.87
N GLN A 4 6.66 4.69 21.53
CA GLN A 4 5.56 3.79 21.88
C GLN A 4 4.81 3.29 20.63
N SER A 5 4.57 4.16 19.64
CA SER A 5 3.91 3.73 18.41
C SER A 5 4.72 2.66 17.67
N ILE A 6 6.05 2.77 17.64
CA ILE A 6 6.90 1.75 16.98
C ILE A 6 6.86 0.41 17.72
N ASP A 7 6.83 0.42 19.06
CA ASP A 7 6.74 -0.82 19.83
C ASP A 7 5.40 -1.55 19.56
N TYR A 8 4.30 -0.81 19.44
CA TYR A 8 3.00 -1.39 19.05
C TYR A 8 2.99 -1.91 17.60
N LEU A 9 3.69 -1.26 16.68
CA LEU A 9 3.83 -1.75 15.30
C LEU A 9 4.53 -3.12 15.26
N ARG A 10 5.64 -3.26 16.00
CA ARG A 10 6.39 -4.52 16.07
C ARG A 10 5.53 -5.63 16.66
N LEU A 11 4.87 -5.37 17.78
CA LEU A 11 3.98 -6.36 18.40
C LEU A 11 2.87 -6.79 17.43
N ALA A 12 2.25 -5.83 16.73
CA ALA A 12 1.22 -6.16 15.74
C ALA A 12 1.78 -7.03 14.60
N GLU A 13 2.97 -6.73 14.08
CA GLU A 13 3.64 -7.56 13.06
C GLU A 13 3.90 -8.99 13.57
N GLU A 14 4.41 -9.15 14.80
CA GLU A 14 4.65 -10.45 15.43
C GLU A 14 3.35 -11.27 15.56
N GLU A 15 2.26 -10.66 16.02
CA GLU A 15 0.96 -11.32 16.16
C GLU A 15 0.37 -11.75 14.81
N PHE A 16 0.48 -10.92 13.77
CA PHE A 16 0.02 -11.31 12.43
C PHE A 16 0.82 -12.48 11.87
N ILE A 17 2.15 -12.45 12.01
CA ILE A 17 3.01 -13.55 11.56
C ILE A 17 2.69 -14.82 12.35
N ALA A 18 2.51 -14.73 13.66
CA ALA A 18 2.16 -15.89 14.48
C ALA A 18 0.79 -16.49 14.14
N ALA A 19 -0.19 -15.65 13.79
CA ALA A 19 -1.57 -16.09 13.54
C ALA A 19 -1.79 -16.60 12.11
N ILE A 20 -1.24 -15.91 11.11
CA ILE A 20 -1.54 -16.13 9.69
C ILE A 20 -0.31 -16.13 8.78
N ASP A 21 0.91 -16.17 9.33
CA ASP A 21 2.20 -16.27 8.62
C ASP A 21 2.60 -15.07 7.74
N TYR A 22 1.76 -14.03 7.65
CA TYR A 22 2.10 -12.79 6.97
C TYR A 22 1.35 -11.59 7.54
N VAL A 23 1.82 -10.38 7.24
CA VAL A 23 1.10 -9.15 7.58
C VAL A 23 0.22 -8.74 6.39
N PRO A 24 -1.10 -8.55 6.57
CA PRO A 24 -1.99 -8.11 5.50
C PRO A 24 -1.53 -6.80 4.86
N PRO A 25 -1.53 -6.65 3.51
CA PRO A 25 -0.95 -5.48 2.85
C PRO A 25 -1.57 -4.15 3.27
N TRP A 26 -2.88 -4.12 3.55
CA TRP A 26 -3.57 -2.95 4.10
C TRP A 26 -3.05 -2.57 5.50
N GLN A 27 -2.66 -3.55 6.31
CA GLN A 27 -2.06 -3.28 7.60
C GLN A 27 -0.63 -2.74 7.46
N ILE A 28 0.12 -3.22 6.47
CA ILE A 28 1.44 -2.65 6.13
C ILE A 28 1.30 -1.19 5.67
N ILE A 29 0.24 -0.83 4.92
CA ILE A 29 -0.08 0.58 4.62
C ILE A 29 -0.28 1.37 5.92
N ASN A 30 -1.04 0.85 6.87
CA ASN A 30 -1.26 1.53 8.16
C ASN A 30 0.03 1.75 8.93
N PHE A 31 0.94 0.76 8.92
CA PHE A 31 2.27 0.90 9.50
C PHE A 31 3.07 2.02 8.81
N GLY A 32 3.04 2.06 7.47
CA GLY A 32 3.64 3.13 6.69
C GLY A 32 3.09 4.51 7.04
N ASN A 33 1.76 4.64 7.22
CA ASN A 33 1.13 5.90 7.62
C ASN A 33 1.63 6.38 8.99
N ILE A 34 1.80 5.46 9.94
CA ILE A 34 2.34 5.78 11.27
C ILE A 34 3.80 6.21 11.18
N TYR A 35 4.63 5.50 10.39
CA TYR A 35 6.01 5.92 10.15
C TYR A 35 6.08 7.32 9.50
N PHE A 36 5.25 7.56 8.48
CA PHE A 36 5.18 8.83 7.77
C PHE A 36 4.80 9.98 8.71
N ALA A 37 3.75 9.80 9.52
CA ALA A 37 3.29 10.80 10.48
C ALA A 37 4.35 11.16 11.54
N ASN A 38 5.29 10.25 11.82
CA ASN A 38 6.41 10.48 12.74
C ASN A 38 7.69 10.96 12.02
N GLY A 39 7.65 11.21 10.71
CA GLY A 39 8.80 11.66 9.91
C GLY A 39 9.81 10.56 9.56
N PHE A 40 9.48 9.29 9.83
CA PHE A 40 10.34 8.15 9.48
C PHE A 40 10.11 7.73 8.02
N PHE A 41 10.50 8.62 7.09
CA PHE A 41 10.20 8.46 5.67
C PHE A 41 10.81 7.20 5.03
N ASP A 42 11.99 6.75 5.48
CA ASP A 42 12.60 5.53 4.95
C ASP A 42 11.81 4.27 5.30
N GLU A 43 11.33 4.16 6.54
CA GLU A 43 10.51 3.03 6.99
C GLU A 43 9.10 3.09 6.41
N ALA A 44 8.54 4.29 6.27
CA ALA A 44 7.29 4.50 5.55
C ALA A 44 7.42 4.02 4.09
N TYR A 45 8.53 4.34 3.42
CA TYR A 45 8.78 3.94 2.04
C TYR A 45 8.85 2.43 1.91
N LYS A 46 9.62 1.76 2.78
CA LYS A 46 9.71 0.29 2.81
C LYS A 46 8.33 -0.34 3.02
N SER A 47 7.52 0.22 3.92
CA SER A 47 6.17 -0.26 4.20
C SER A 47 5.26 -0.14 2.97
N TYR A 48 5.15 1.05 2.37
CA TYR A 48 4.31 1.24 1.19
C TYR A 48 4.79 0.43 0.00
N LYS A 49 6.11 0.28 -0.17
CA LYS A 49 6.66 -0.55 -1.24
C LYS A 49 6.33 -2.03 -1.04
N ARG A 50 6.53 -2.56 0.18
CA ARG A 50 6.15 -3.94 0.53
C ARG A 50 4.65 -4.19 0.32
N ALA A 51 3.81 -3.23 0.70
CA ALA A 51 2.37 -3.34 0.46
C ALA A 51 2.04 -3.37 -1.03
N TYR A 52 2.63 -2.49 -1.85
CA TYR A 52 2.46 -2.48 -3.30
C TYR A 52 2.84 -3.83 -3.93
N ASP A 53 3.99 -4.38 -3.54
CA ASP A 53 4.50 -5.64 -4.06
C ASP A 53 3.56 -6.81 -3.69
N LEU A 54 3.07 -6.86 -2.45
CA LEU A 54 2.11 -7.89 -2.03
C LEU A 54 0.74 -7.76 -2.71
N PHE A 55 0.20 -6.55 -2.88
CA PHE A 55 -1.04 -6.39 -3.68
C PHE A 55 -0.83 -6.82 -5.14
N THR A 56 0.40 -6.69 -5.66
CA THR A 56 0.76 -7.14 -7.01
C THR A 56 0.87 -8.65 -7.09
N GLU A 57 1.40 -9.30 -6.05
CA GLU A 57 1.52 -10.76 -5.97
C GLU A 57 0.17 -11.44 -5.74
N PHE A 58 -0.61 -10.95 -4.77
CA PHE A 58 -1.85 -11.59 -4.34
C PHE A 58 -2.95 -11.51 -5.40
N LYS A 59 -2.93 -10.52 -6.29
CA LYS A 59 -3.94 -10.38 -7.36
C LYS A 59 -3.99 -11.60 -8.29
N ASP A 60 -2.88 -12.33 -8.42
CA ASP A 60 -2.75 -13.49 -9.30
C ASP A 60 -2.84 -14.82 -8.51
N ASN A 61 -3.00 -14.76 -7.19
CA ASN A 61 -3.04 -15.93 -6.30
C ASN A 61 -4.48 -16.26 -5.89
N GLN A 62 -4.94 -17.46 -6.28
CA GLN A 62 -6.30 -17.97 -6.04
C GLN A 62 -6.68 -18.01 -4.56
N GLU A 63 -5.74 -18.32 -3.67
CA GLU A 63 -5.98 -18.38 -2.22
C GLU A 63 -6.40 -17.02 -1.66
N PHE A 64 -5.79 -15.93 -2.15
CA PHE A 64 -6.11 -14.58 -1.70
C PHE A 64 -7.32 -13.98 -2.41
N LEU A 65 -7.66 -14.47 -3.60
CA LEU A 65 -8.83 -14.02 -4.37
C LEU A 65 -10.16 -14.43 -3.74
N GLU A 66 -10.21 -15.57 -3.03
CA GLU A 66 -11.43 -16.03 -2.35
C GLU A 66 -11.92 -15.05 -1.27
N PHE A 67 -10.99 -14.33 -0.62
CA PHE A 67 -11.28 -13.38 0.44
C PHE A 67 -11.29 -11.92 -0.03
N ASN A 68 -10.65 -11.61 -1.17
CA ASN A 68 -10.47 -10.25 -1.65
C ASN A 68 -10.85 -10.12 -3.13
N LYS A 69 -11.81 -9.25 -3.42
CA LYS A 69 -12.20 -8.92 -4.80
C LYS A 69 -11.02 -8.27 -5.54
N GLU A 70 -10.89 -8.51 -6.85
CA GLU A 70 -9.86 -7.92 -7.72
C GLU A 70 -9.70 -6.39 -7.54
N GLN A 71 -10.83 -5.70 -7.35
CA GLN A 71 -10.90 -4.27 -7.06
C GLN A 71 -10.12 -3.86 -5.81
N ASN A 72 -10.09 -4.71 -4.78
CA ASN A 72 -9.37 -4.45 -3.53
C ASN A 72 -7.84 -4.39 -3.78
N PHE A 73 -7.31 -5.27 -4.64
CA PHE A 73 -5.89 -5.26 -4.98
C PHE A 73 -5.50 -4.03 -5.79
N MET A 74 -6.29 -3.65 -6.81
CA MET A 74 -6.02 -2.45 -7.60
C MET A 74 -6.10 -1.17 -6.75
N ALA A 75 -7.06 -1.10 -5.82
CA ALA A 75 -7.17 0.00 -4.88
C ALA A 75 -5.94 0.07 -3.96
N GLY A 76 -5.52 -1.07 -3.40
CA GLY A 76 -4.32 -1.16 -2.56
C GLY A 76 -3.03 -0.75 -3.28
N GLN A 77 -2.86 -1.16 -4.54
CA GLN A 77 -1.76 -0.72 -5.40
C GLN A 77 -1.80 0.80 -5.63
N ALA A 78 -2.97 1.36 -5.95
CA ALA A 78 -3.15 2.78 -6.18
C ALA A 78 -2.84 3.61 -4.93
N THR A 79 -3.33 3.19 -3.76
CA THR A 79 -3.03 3.83 -2.47
C THR A 79 -1.53 3.78 -2.16
N SER A 80 -0.89 2.63 -2.36
CA SER A 80 0.55 2.47 -2.12
C SER A 80 1.39 3.40 -3.01
N LEU A 81 1.03 3.52 -4.29
CA LEU A 81 1.71 4.43 -5.23
C LEU A 81 1.54 5.90 -4.84
N ASN A 82 0.34 6.31 -4.45
CA ASN A 82 0.09 7.67 -3.97
C ASN A 82 0.95 7.99 -2.73
N ASN A 83 1.01 7.06 -1.78
CA ASN A 83 1.80 7.23 -0.57
C ASN A 83 3.31 7.25 -0.83
N LEU A 84 3.81 6.44 -1.78
CA LEU A 84 5.19 6.53 -2.25
C LEU A 84 5.50 7.88 -2.90
N ALA A 85 4.56 8.42 -3.69
CA ALA A 85 4.71 9.76 -4.27
C ALA A 85 4.81 10.85 -3.19
N LEU A 86 4.00 10.78 -2.13
CA LEU A 86 4.07 11.70 -1.00
C LEU A 86 5.44 11.66 -0.32
N ILE A 87 6.04 10.48 -0.14
CA ILE A 87 7.41 10.38 0.40
C ILE A 87 8.42 11.04 -0.53
N GLU A 88 8.33 10.80 -1.84
CA GLU A 88 9.27 11.42 -2.79
C GLU A 88 9.09 12.94 -2.86
N ILE A 89 7.88 13.47 -2.63
CA ILE A 89 7.64 14.91 -2.47
C ILE A 89 8.35 15.43 -1.21
N GLU A 90 8.21 14.77 -0.06
CA GLU A 90 8.92 15.15 1.18
C GLU A 90 10.45 15.13 1.00
N ARG A 91 10.96 14.18 0.21
CA ARG A 91 12.37 14.08 -0.18
C ARG A 91 12.80 15.07 -1.27
N LYS A 92 11.87 15.86 -1.82
CA LYS A 92 12.08 16.76 -2.97
C LYS A 92 12.53 16.06 -4.25
N ASN A 93 12.26 14.76 -4.37
CA ASN A 93 12.54 13.95 -5.55
C ASN A 93 11.33 13.96 -6.51
N PHE A 94 11.06 15.12 -7.10
CA PHE A 94 9.83 15.35 -7.86
C PHE A 94 9.70 14.47 -9.10
N ILE A 95 10.82 14.08 -9.73
CA ILE A 95 10.80 13.17 -10.89
C ILE A 95 10.23 11.81 -10.49
N GLN A 96 10.67 11.25 -9.36
CA GLN A 96 10.17 9.96 -8.91
C GLN A 96 8.74 10.06 -8.39
N ALA A 97 8.38 11.16 -7.72
CA ALA A 97 7.01 11.42 -7.30
C ALA A 97 6.04 11.44 -8.51
N GLU A 98 6.41 12.15 -9.58
CA GLU A 98 5.62 12.20 -10.82
C GLU A 98 5.43 10.80 -11.41
N GLN A 99 6.49 10.00 -11.51
CA GLN A 99 6.39 8.62 -12.00
C GLN A 99 5.43 7.75 -11.17
N PHE A 100 5.40 7.93 -9.84
CA PHE A 100 4.46 7.22 -8.98
C PHE A 100 3.02 7.70 -9.18
N LEU A 101 2.79 9.01 -9.30
CA LEU A 101 1.47 9.59 -9.57
C LEU A 101 0.92 9.16 -10.94
N GLU A 102 1.75 9.13 -11.98
CA GLU A 102 1.35 8.64 -13.30
C GLU A 102 0.88 7.18 -13.26
N LYS A 103 1.61 6.33 -12.52
CA LYS A 103 1.23 4.93 -12.32
C LYS A 103 -0.09 4.81 -11.53
N HIS A 104 -0.26 5.62 -10.49
CA HIS A 104 -1.50 5.70 -9.71
C HIS A 104 -2.69 6.07 -10.61
N LEU A 105 -2.59 7.15 -11.37
CA LEU A 105 -3.64 7.61 -12.30
C LEU A 105 -3.97 6.57 -13.37
N LYS A 106 -2.98 5.82 -13.85
CA LYS A 106 -3.19 4.72 -14.79
C LYS A 106 -4.02 3.59 -14.18
N LEU A 107 -3.81 3.27 -12.90
CA LEU A 107 -4.61 2.27 -12.19
C LEU A 107 -6.03 2.78 -11.92
N GLU A 108 -6.20 4.03 -11.48
CA GLU A 108 -7.53 4.60 -11.26
C GLU A 108 -8.38 4.58 -12.53
N LYS A 109 -7.81 4.95 -13.68
CA LYS A 109 -8.49 4.86 -14.97
C LYS A 109 -8.95 3.44 -15.31
N ARG A 110 -8.14 2.42 -14.96
CA ARG A 110 -8.52 1.01 -15.16
C ARG A 110 -9.68 0.63 -14.23
N MET A 111 -9.62 1.02 -12.96
CA MET A 111 -10.70 0.76 -12.00
C MET A 111 -12.02 1.40 -12.45
N THR A 112 -12.01 2.66 -12.90
CA THR A 112 -13.21 3.34 -13.42
C THR A 112 -13.79 2.64 -14.63
N LYS A 113 -12.94 2.15 -15.55
CA LYS A 113 -13.40 1.36 -16.71
C LYS A 113 -14.04 0.03 -16.29
N VAL A 114 -13.51 -0.62 -15.25
CA VAL A 114 -14.09 -1.86 -14.69
C VAL A 114 -15.45 -1.58 -14.03
N ILE A 115 -15.63 -0.44 -13.37
CA ILE A 115 -16.89 -0.04 -12.69
C ILE A 115 -17.99 0.34 -13.68
N SER A 116 -17.64 0.73 -14.91
CA SER A 116 -18.61 1.14 -15.93
C SER A 116 -18.73 0.08 -17.05
N PRO A 117 -19.32 -1.10 -16.80
CA PRO A 117 -19.70 -1.98 -17.90
C PRO A 117 -20.92 -1.34 -18.57
N ILE A 118 -20.69 -0.62 -19.66
CA ILE A 118 -21.68 -0.31 -20.70
C ILE A 118 -23.01 0.26 -20.17
N ARG A 119 -23.16 1.60 -20.15
CA ARG A 119 -24.50 2.19 -20.31
C ARG A 119 -24.90 1.99 -21.77
N ILE A 120 -25.74 0.98 -22.03
CA ILE A 120 -26.55 0.89 -23.26
C ILE A 120 -27.76 1.80 -23.07
#